data_AF-A0A164Y469-F1
#
_entry.id   AF-A0A164Y469-F1
#
_cell.length_a   1.000
_cell.length_b   1.000
_cell.length_c   1.000
_cell.angle_alpha   90.00
_cell.angle_beta   90.00
_cell.angle_gamma   90.00
#
_symmetry.space_group_name_H-M   'P 1'
#
loop_
_entity.id
_entity.type
_entity.pdbx_description
1 polymer ?
#
loop_
_entity_poly.entity_id
_entity_poly.type
_entity_poly.pdbx_seq_one_letter_code
_entity_poly.pdbx_strand_id
1 'polypeptide(L)'
;MRTTSILSLVLAAMVGGLGSWASARPTVSVPDFKNEVADIPWWSASVSRQLADALANELATTGVSVVERQHVQEVLSEQELAELGIVRAAEESARSGQMMGAQYLILGRVNAYEADVEEKAEGNSSSFLGFDSTQTAVEAKAYI
;
A
#
# COMPACT_ATOMS: atom_id res chain seq x y z
N MET A 1 -33.24 50.73 -28.66
CA MET A 1 -31.93 50.18 -29.06
C MET A 1 -30.89 51.13 -28.49
N ARG A 2 -30.20 50.86 -27.37
CA ARG A 2 -28.99 50.02 -27.26
C ARG A 2 -28.95 49.36 -25.85
N THR A 3 -29.93 48.52 -25.56
CA THR A 3 -29.98 47.63 -24.39
C THR A 3 -29.00 46.46 -24.48
N THR A 4 -28.10 46.48 -25.47
CA THR A 4 -27.21 45.37 -25.85
C THR A 4 -25.95 45.25 -24.98
N SER A 5 -25.61 46.24 -24.15
CA SER A 5 -24.38 46.19 -23.33
C SER A 5 -24.49 45.40 -22.03
N ILE A 6 -25.69 45.21 -21.47
CA ILE A 6 -25.88 44.46 -20.22
C ILE A 6 -25.86 42.95 -20.49
N LEU A 7 -26.30 42.53 -21.68
CA LEU A 7 -26.33 41.13 -22.09
C LEU A 7 -24.90 40.54 -22.22
N SER A 8 -23.92 41.36 -22.63
CA SER A 8 -22.53 40.95 -22.80
C SER A 8 -21.80 40.70 -21.46
N LEU A 9 -22.17 41.44 -20.41
CA LEU A 9 -21.55 41.30 -19.09
C LEU A 9 -22.07 40.06 -18.34
N VAL A 10 -23.35 39.72 -18.54
CA VAL A 10 -23.95 38.50 -17.97
C VAL A 10 -23.43 37.24 -18.68
N LEU A 11 -23.14 37.32 -19.99
CA LEU A 11 -22.55 36.21 -20.74
C LEU A 11 -21.09 35.94 -20.34
N ALA A 12 -20.31 36.97 -20.01
CA ALA A 12 -18.94 36.81 -19.51
C ALA A 12 -18.88 36.19 -18.10
N ALA A 13 -19.91 36.41 -17.27
CA ALA A 13 -20.02 35.79 -15.93
C ALA A 13 -20.42 34.31 -15.97
N MET A 14 -21.01 33.83 -17.07
CA MET A 14 -21.40 32.42 -17.25
C MET A 14 -20.28 31.52 -17.79
N VAL A 15 -19.16 32.09 -18.27
CA VAL A 15 -18.02 31.32 -18.81
C VAL A 15 -16.94 31.05 -17.75
N GLY A 16 -16.99 31.70 -16.59
CA GLY A 16 -16.04 31.48 -15.48
C GLY A 16 -16.35 30.30 -14.55
N GLY A 17 -17.44 29.56 -14.80
CA GLY A 17 -17.97 28.51 -13.92
C GLY A 17 -17.47 27.09 -14.20
N LEU A 18 -16.57 26.88 -15.17
CA LEU A 18 -15.90 25.59 -15.34
C LEU A 18 -14.80 25.46 -14.28
N GLY A 19 -15.20 25.39 -13.02
CA GLY A 19 -14.32 24.98 -11.95
C GLY A 19 -13.66 23.66 -12.38
N SER A 20 -12.33 23.65 -12.40
CA SER A 20 -11.56 22.43 -12.55
C SER A 20 -12.10 21.42 -11.55
N TRP A 21 -12.77 20.37 -12.04
CA TRP A 21 -13.10 19.21 -11.24
C TRP A 21 -11.75 18.54 -10.97
N ALA A 22 -11.00 19.06 -10.01
CA ALA A 22 -9.86 18.39 -9.45
C ALA A 22 -10.43 17.11 -8.86
N SER A 23 -10.23 15.99 -9.56
CA SER A 23 -10.55 14.68 -9.06
C SER A 23 -9.72 14.51 -7.78
N ALA A 24 -10.35 14.75 -6.64
CA ALA A 24 -9.72 14.64 -5.35
C ALA A 24 -9.25 13.19 -5.22
N ARG A 25 -7.93 12.97 -5.26
CA ARG A 25 -7.37 11.64 -5.10
C ARG A 25 -7.77 11.14 -3.72
N PRO A 26 -8.45 9.98 -3.60
CA PRO A 26 -8.85 9.47 -2.31
C PRO A 26 -7.60 9.16 -1.48
N THR A 27 -7.66 9.49 -0.20
CA THR A 27 -6.54 9.30 0.73
C THR A 27 -6.70 7.99 1.46
N VAL A 28 -5.68 7.13 1.44
CA VAL A 28 -5.74 5.77 1.98
C VAL A 28 -4.60 5.55 2.96
N SER A 29 -4.85 4.88 4.08
CA SER A 29 -3.81 4.44 5.01
C SER A 29 -3.64 2.93 4.96
N VAL A 30 -2.38 2.50 4.91
CA VAL A 30 -1.96 1.10 4.96
C VAL A 30 -1.14 0.88 6.24
N PRO A 31 -1.75 0.37 7.32
CA PRO A 31 -1.04 -0.07 8.52
C PRO A 31 -0.30 -1.40 8.32
N ASP A 32 0.62 -1.71 9.24
CA ASP A 32 1.39 -2.96 9.28
C ASP A 32 0.48 -4.20 9.18
N PHE A 33 0.91 -5.17 8.37
CA PHE A 33 0.19 -6.43 8.20
C PHE A 33 0.22 -7.26 9.49
N LYS A 34 -0.89 -7.94 9.79
CA LYS A 34 -0.95 -8.87 10.93
C LYS A 34 -0.71 -10.31 10.48
N ASN A 35 -0.13 -11.12 11.36
CA ASN A 35 -0.05 -12.56 11.17
C ASN A 35 -0.94 -13.26 12.18
N GLU A 36 -1.71 -14.23 11.71
CA GLU A 36 -2.54 -15.10 12.53
C GLU A 36 -2.16 -16.57 12.42
N VAL A 37 -1.19 -16.89 11.58
CA VAL A 37 -0.61 -18.22 11.51
C VAL A 37 0.39 -18.36 12.65
N ALA A 38 0.16 -19.35 13.50
CA ALA A 38 1.12 -19.72 14.53
C ALA A 38 2.41 -20.25 13.89
N ASP A 39 3.55 -19.93 14.52
CA ASP A 39 4.85 -20.56 14.24
C ASP A 39 5.40 -20.39 12.80
N ILE A 40 5.22 -19.22 12.19
CA ILE A 40 5.96 -18.86 10.96
C ILE A 40 7.39 -18.39 11.34
N PRO A 41 8.46 -19.13 11.00
CA PRO A 41 9.83 -18.79 11.42
C PRO A 41 10.40 -17.51 10.78
N TRP A 42 9.92 -17.18 9.57
CA TRP A 42 10.33 -16.00 8.83
C TRP A 42 9.50 -14.76 9.16
N TRP A 43 8.36 -14.91 9.85
CA TRP A 43 7.50 -13.78 10.15
C TRP A 43 8.15 -12.89 11.21
N SER A 44 8.17 -11.59 10.95
CA SER A 44 8.66 -10.59 11.88
C SER A 44 7.98 -9.26 11.64
N ALA A 45 8.12 -8.34 12.60
CA ALA A 45 7.60 -6.98 12.49
C ALA A 45 8.19 -6.19 11.31
N SER A 46 9.39 -6.55 10.83
CA SER A 46 9.98 -5.93 9.64
C SER A 46 9.31 -6.45 8.36
N VAL A 47 8.98 -7.73 8.28
CA VAL A 47 8.27 -8.30 7.12
C VAL A 47 6.85 -7.73 7.02
N SER A 48 6.14 -7.61 8.15
CA SER A 48 4.81 -6.95 8.14
C SER A 48 4.86 -5.52 7.62
N ARG A 49 5.93 -4.78 7.93
CA ARG A 49 6.13 -3.41 7.48
C ARG A 49 6.49 -3.35 6.01
N GLN A 50 7.41 -4.20 5.55
CA GLN A 50 7.80 -4.28 4.14
C GLN A 50 6.60 -4.64 3.24
N LEU A 51 5.70 -5.50 3.70
CA LEU A 51 4.46 -5.80 2.97
C LEU A 51 3.52 -4.58 2.89
N ALA A 52 3.40 -3.82 3.97
CA ALA A 52 2.64 -2.57 3.98
C ALA A 52 3.27 -1.52 3.05
N ASP A 53 4.59 -1.39 3.06
CA ASP A 53 5.37 -0.47 2.19
C ASP A 53 5.22 -0.84 0.71
N ALA A 54 5.33 -2.14 0.39
CA ALA A 54 5.14 -2.62 -0.97
C ALA A 54 3.72 -2.29 -1.47
N LEU A 55 2.70 -2.56 -0.66
CA LEU A 55 1.31 -2.20 -1.00
C LEU A 55 1.11 -0.69 -1.12
N ALA A 56 1.70 0.10 -0.21
CA ALA A 56 1.65 1.56 -0.26
C ALA A 56 2.28 2.10 -1.55
N ASN A 57 3.43 1.57 -1.96
CA ASN A 57 4.08 1.94 -3.22
C ASN A 57 3.21 1.62 -4.43
N GLU A 58 2.65 0.41 -4.50
CA GLU A 58 1.76 0.03 -5.59
C GLU A 58 0.53 0.95 -5.64
N LEU A 59 -0.10 1.22 -4.50
CA LEU A 59 -1.24 2.14 -4.42
C LEU A 59 -0.89 3.56 -4.85
N ALA A 60 0.30 4.06 -4.49
CA ALA A 60 0.75 5.39 -4.90
C ALA A 60 0.80 5.56 -6.44
N THR A 61 1.05 4.48 -7.19
CA THR A 61 1.02 4.50 -8.66
C THR A 61 -0.39 4.54 -9.26
N THR A 62 -1.41 4.09 -8.51
CA THR A 62 -2.81 3.99 -8.97
C THR A 62 -3.60 5.30 -8.91
N GLY A 63 -3.00 6.37 -8.42
CA GLY A 63 -3.64 7.68 -8.30
C GLY A 63 -4.40 7.90 -6.98
N VAL A 64 -4.15 7.07 -5.96
CA VAL A 64 -4.58 7.35 -4.58
C VAL A 64 -3.45 8.02 -3.80
N SER A 65 -3.79 8.88 -2.84
CA SER A 65 -2.80 9.48 -1.95
C SER A 65 -2.61 8.58 -0.75
N VAL A 66 -1.43 7.97 -0.60
CA VAL A 66 -1.17 7.07 0.52
C VAL A 66 -0.63 7.86 1.72
N VAL A 67 -1.20 7.60 2.89
CA VAL A 67 -0.74 8.13 4.18
C VAL A 67 -0.22 6.99 5.01
N GLU A 68 1.10 6.99 5.18
CA GLU A 68 1.80 6.05 6.01
C GLU A 68 1.63 6.41 7.49
N ARG A 69 1.12 5.48 8.29
CA ARG A 69 0.96 5.67 9.74
C ARG A 69 2.14 5.16 10.56
N GLN A 70 3.11 4.54 9.91
CA GLN A 70 4.33 4.07 10.57
C GLN A 70 5.24 5.24 11.01
N HIS A 71 5.27 6.34 10.25
CA HIS A 71 6.10 7.52 10.52
C HIS A 71 5.39 8.60 11.35
N VAL A 72 4.29 8.26 12.04
CA VAL A 72 3.55 9.24 12.86
C VAL A 72 4.43 9.83 13.95
N GLN A 73 5.34 9.04 14.55
CA GLN A 73 6.26 9.54 15.56
C GLN A 73 7.23 10.60 15.01
N GLU A 74 7.69 10.43 13.78
CA GLU A 74 8.55 11.41 13.10
C GLU A 74 7.76 12.71 12.83
N VAL A 75 6.52 12.59 12.35
CA VAL A 75 5.65 13.76 12.14
C VAL A 75 5.36 14.48 13.46
N LEU A 76 5.12 13.76 14.55
CA LEU A 76 4.93 14.35 15.87
C LEU A 76 6.21 15.05 16.36
N SER A 77 7.38 14.44 16.15
CA SER A 77 8.66 15.09 16.49
C SER A 77 8.90 16.36 15.67
N GLU A 78 8.51 16.38 14.39
CA GLU A 78 8.60 17.58 13.55
C GLU A 78 7.63 18.67 14.03
N GLN A 79 6.43 18.31 14.49
CA GLN A 79 5.51 19.24 15.13
C GLN A 79 6.10 19.82 16.43
N GLU A 80 6.72 18.99 17.27
CA GLU A 80 7.41 19.46 18.48
C GLU A 80 8.56 20.42 18.13
N LEU A 81 9.35 20.12 17.11
CA LEU A 81 10.41 21.02 16.63
C LEU A 81 9.84 22.35 16.09
N ALA A 82 8.68 22.30 15.44
CA ALA A 82 7.97 23.49 14.97
C ALA A 82 7.41 24.33 16.13
N GLU A 83 6.88 23.70 17.17
CA GLU A 83 6.45 24.37 18.40
C GLU A 83 7.62 25.06 19.11
N LEU A 84 8.79 24.42 19.11
CA LEU A 84 10.01 24.98 19.68
C LEU A 84 10.63 26.10 18.82
N GLY A 85 10.07 26.38 17.64
CA GLY A 85 10.56 27.41 16.72
C GLY A 85 11.91 27.08 16.07
N ILE A 86 12.30 25.80 16.07
CA ILE A 86 13.57 25.32 15.50
C ILE A 86 13.48 25.26 13.97
N VAL A 87 12.31 24.91 13.44
CA VAL A 87 12.06 24.84 11.99
C VAL A 87 11.40 26.11 11.45
N ARG A 88 11.67 26.39 10.17
CA ARG A 88 11.15 27.60 9.49
C ARG A 88 9.64 27.46 9.30
N ALA A 89 8.89 28.46 9.76
CA ALA A 89 7.46 28.56 9.49
C ALA A 89 7.22 28.79 7.99
N ALA A 90 6.89 27.72 7.27
CA ALA A 90 6.44 27.73 5.88
C ALA A 90 4.96 27.34 5.83
N GLU A 91 4.25 27.64 4.74
CA GLU A 91 2.86 27.20 4.62
C GLU A 91 2.71 25.67 4.72
N GLU A 92 3.75 24.93 4.30
CA GLU A 92 3.85 23.46 4.30
C GLU A 92 4.51 22.87 5.58
N SER A 93 4.84 23.69 6.59
CA SER A 93 5.40 23.16 7.84
C SER A 93 4.35 22.34 8.61
N ALA A 94 4.78 21.26 9.26
CA ALA A 94 3.92 20.46 10.13
C ALA A 94 3.37 21.33 11.28
N ARG A 95 2.04 21.36 11.43
CA ARG A 95 1.36 22.16 12.46
C ARG A 95 0.95 21.26 13.60
N SER A 96 1.18 21.73 14.83
CA SER A 96 0.77 21.02 16.04
C SER A 96 -0.71 20.60 15.97
N GLY A 97 -0.95 19.32 16.25
CA GLY A 97 -2.29 18.73 16.28
C GLY A 97 -2.95 18.53 14.92
N GLN A 98 -2.26 18.84 13.81
CA GLN A 98 -2.74 18.60 12.46
C GLN A 98 -1.91 17.51 11.78
N MET A 99 -2.59 16.50 11.25
CA MET A 99 -1.96 15.44 10.47
C MET A 99 -2.83 15.10 9.26
N MET A 100 -2.21 14.60 8.19
CA MET A 100 -2.96 14.12 7.05
C MET A 100 -3.83 12.92 7.48
N GLY A 101 -5.14 13.09 7.39
CA GLY A 101 -6.10 12.02 7.62
C GLY A 101 -6.19 11.10 6.41
N ALA A 102 -6.49 9.82 6.63
CA ALA A 102 -6.88 8.92 5.57
C ALA A 102 -8.41 8.78 5.54
N GLN A 103 -8.98 8.79 4.35
CA GLN A 103 -10.41 8.59 4.12
C GLN A 103 -10.76 7.10 4.20
N TYR A 104 -9.83 6.23 3.83
CA TYR A 104 -9.97 4.77 3.85
C TYR A 104 -8.79 4.09 4.55
N LEU A 105 -9.04 2.92 5.11
CA LEU A 105 -8.04 2.09 5.80
C LEU A 105 -8.01 0.70 5.16
N ILE A 106 -6.84 0.23 4.76
CA ILE A 106 -6.65 -1.11 4.17
C ILE A 106 -5.93 -1.99 5.18
N LEU A 107 -6.60 -3.03 5.68
CA LEU A 107 -6.05 -3.95 6.66
C LEU A 107 -5.63 -5.26 5.99
N GLY A 108 -4.33 -5.57 6.04
CA GLY A 108 -3.77 -6.83 5.54
C GLY A 108 -3.51 -7.84 6.65
N ARG A 109 -3.78 -9.12 6.39
CA ARG A 109 -3.44 -10.23 7.30
C ARG A 109 -2.99 -11.49 6.54
N VAL A 110 -2.02 -12.19 7.10
CA VAL A 110 -1.61 -13.52 6.66
C VAL A 110 -2.38 -14.57 7.47
N ASN A 111 -3.18 -15.37 6.77
CA ASN A 111 -4.09 -16.36 7.38
C ASN A 111 -3.63 -17.81 7.22
N ALA A 112 -2.78 -18.10 6.23
CA ALA A 112 -2.25 -19.44 5.99
C ALA A 112 -0.85 -19.33 5.40
N TYR A 113 0.02 -20.25 5.82
CA TYR A 113 1.36 -20.44 5.29
C TYR A 113 1.65 -21.94 5.27
N GLU A 114 2.11 -22.43 4.14
CA GLU A 114 2.51 -23.83 3.96
C GLU A 114 3.96 -23.86 3.48
N ALA A 115 4.82 -24.51 4.27
CA ALA A 115 6.21 -24.76 3.89
C ALA A 115 6.29 -26.11 3.18
N ASP A 116 7.27 -26.26 2.28
CA ASP A 116 7.57 -27.53 1.62
C ASP A 116 6.41 -28.12 0.81
N VAL A 117 5.76 -27.29 -0.01
CA VAL A 117 4.83 -27.73 -1.09
C VAL A 117 5.59 -28.42 -2.24
N GLU A 118 6.57 -29.24 -1.92
CA GLU A 118 7.16 -30.21 -2.85
C GLU A 118 6.43 -31.54 -2.65
N GLU A 119 5.57 -31.89 -3.61
CA GLU A 119 5.06 -33.26 -3.71
C GLU A 119 6.23 -34.16 -4.15
N LYS A 120 7.03 -34.61 -3.19
CA LYS A 120 8.07 -35.61 -3.44
C LYS A 120 7.37 -36.92 -3.77
N ALA A 121 7.18 -37.17 -5.06
CA ALA A 121 6.81 -38.49 -5.56
C ALA A 121 7.92 -39.48 -5.16
N GLU A 122 7.65 -40.25 -4.12
CA GLU A 122 8.53 -41.29 -3.62
C GLU A 122 8.60 -42.40 -4.68
N GLY A 123 9.69 -42.44 -5.44
CA GLY A 123 9.92 -43.47 -6.45
C GLY A 123 10.23 -44.80 -5.79
N ASN A 124 9.32 -45.77 -5.86
CA ASN A 124 9.56 -47.13 -5.37
C ASN A 124 10.62 -47.83 -6.24
N SER A 125 11.87 -47.88 -5.77
CA SER A 125 12.90 -48.76 -6.34
C SER A 125 12.72 -50.18 -5.80
N SER A 126 12.39 -51.12 -6.68
CA SER A 126 12.27 -52.54 -6.32
C SER A 126 13.52 -53.27 -6.82
N SER A 127 14.27 -53.92 -5.91
CA SER A 127 15.43 -54.74 -6.29
C SER A 127 15.07 -56.22 -6.22
N PHE A 128 15.24 -56.93 -7.34
CA PHE A 128 15.03 -58.38 -7.41
C PHE A 128 16.25 -59.05 -8.07
N LEU A 129 16.82 -60.04 -7.37
CA LEU A 129 17.96 -60.85 -7.85
C LEU A 129 19.14 -60.03 -8.41
N GLY A 130 19.48 -58.91 -7.75
CA GLY A 130 20.61 -58.08 -8.16
C GLY A 130 20.35 -57.16 -9.35
N PHE A 131 19.11 -57.12 -9.86
CA PHE A 131 18.68 -56.13 -10.84
C PHE A 131 17.90 -55.03 -10.13
N ASP A 132 18.29 -53.78 -10.40
CA ASP A 132 17.56 -52.57 -10.01
C ASP A 132 16.76 -52.07 -11.20
N SER A 133 15.45 -51.89 -11.02
CA SER A 133 14.62 -51.16 -11.98
C SER A 133 14.17 -49.85 -11.36
N THR A 134 14.78 -48.76 -11.79
CA THR A 134 14.36 -47.40 -11.43
C THR A 134 13.27 -46.93 -12.41
N GLN A 135 12.03 -46.76 -11.95
CA GLN A 135 11.02 -45.99 -12.69
C GLN A 135 11.14 -44.51 -12.31
N THR A 136 11.64 -43.70 -13.23
CA THR A 136 11.71 -42.24 -13.07
C THR A 136 10.36 -41.63 -13.39
N ALA A 137 9.59 -41.24 -12.37
CA ALA A 137 8.44 -40.36 -12.56
C ALA A 137 8.97 -38.96 -12.92
N VAL A 138 8.55 -38.43 -14.06
CA VAL A 138 8.99 -37.12 -14.55
C VAL A 138 8.28 -36.03 -13.73
N GLU A 139 9.10 -35.21 -13.06
CA GLU A 139 8.72 -34.11 -12.18
C GLU A 139 7.99 -33.00 -12.97
N ALA A 140 6.72 -32.75 -12.64
CA ALA A 140 5.99 -31.58 -13.13
C ALA A 140 6.04 -30.50 -12.05
N LYS A 141 6.90 -29.49 -12.23
CA LYS A 141 6.94 -28.31 -11.35
C LYS A 141 5.72 -27.43 -11.61
N ALA A 142 4.72 -27.49 -10.72
CA ALA A 142 3.68 -26.48 -10.66
C ALA A 142 4.21 -25.29 -9.85
N TYR A 143 4.57 -24.20 -10.53
CA TYR A 143 4.75 -22.91 -9.87
C TYR A 143 3.36 -22.32 -9.60
N ILE A 144 3.03 -22.12 -8.33
CA ILE A 144 1.91 -21.27 -7.88
C ILE A 144 2.49 -19.91 -7.51
#